data_AF-A0A7W0A437-F1
#
_entry.id   AF-A0A7W0A437-F1
#
_cell.length_a   1.000
_cell.length_b   1.000
_cell.length_c   1.000
_cell.angle_alpha   90.00
_cell.angle_beta   90.00
_cell.angle_gamma   90.00
#
_symmetry.space_group_name_H-M   'P 1'
#
loop_
_entity.id
_entity.type
_entity.pdbx_description
1 polymer ?
#
loop_
_entity_poly.entity_id
_entity_poly.type
_entity_poly.pdbx_seq_one_letter_code
_entity_poly.pdbx_strand_id
1 'polypeptide(L)'
;MTSPKPSVDLGYPTEAHGRIPAFHNIEEEAAFWDTHSITDFIEESTPVKVTVSKNLSDPLTVRLDPEDRAELARRAQSKGVGPSTLVRMWVKEHLKQEA
;
A
#
# COMPACT_ATOMS: atom_id res chain seq x y z
N MET A 1 3.01 20.78 14.19
CA MET A 1 2.49 19.57 13.50
C MET A 1 3.22 19.49 12.18
N THR A 2 4.07 18.48 11.98
CA THR A 2 4.88 18.36 10.77
C THR A 2 4.01 17.77 9.67
N SER A 3 3.69 18.55 8.65
CA SER A 3 2.99 18.06 7.46
C SER A 3 3.81 16.93 6.81
N PRO A 4 3.19 15.82 6.40
CA PRO A 4 3.91 14.72 5.78
C PRO A 4 4.54 15.20 4.47
N LYS A 5 5.85 14.96 4.30
CA LYS A 5 6.55 15.22 3.03
C LYS A 5 6.10 14.18 1.99
N PRO A 6 5.74 14.58 0.76
CA PRO A 6 5.35 13.64 -0.28
C PRO A 6 6.53 12.73 -0.67
N SER A 7 6.25 11.45 -0.93
CA SER A 7 7.25 10.46 -1.40
C SER A 7 7.64 10.65 -2.87
N VAL A 8 7.01 11.59 -3.58
CA VAL A 8 7.22 11.86 -5.01
C VAL A 8 7.44 13.36 -5.15
N ASP A 9 8.46 13.77 -5.91
CA ASP A 9 8.59 15.17 -6.34
C ASP A 9 7.48 15.46 -7.36
N LEU A 10 6.52 16.28 -6.94
CA LEU A 10 5.33 16.60 -7.74
C LEU A 10 5.64 17.66 -8.81
N GLY A 11 6.80 18.32 -8.75
CA GLY A 11 7.17 19.39 -9.67
C GLY A 11 6.25 20.60 -9.54
N TYR A 12 6.51 21.45 -8.53
CA TYR A 12 5.83 22.74 -8.38
C TYR A 12 6.62 23.88 -9.05
N PRO A 13 5.95 24.90 -9.63
CA PRO A 13 4.50 25.06 -9.71
C PRO A 13 3.85 24.07 -10.68
N THR A 14 2.63 23.65 -10.40
CA THR A 14 1.85 22.81 -11.32
C THR A 14 1.26 23.66 -12.45
N GLU A 15 0.87 23.01 -13.55
CA GLU A 15 0.13 23.65 -14.64
C GLU A 15 -1.38 23.54 -14.41
N ALA A 16 -2.13 24.57 -14.79
CA ALA A 16 -3.59 24.55 -14.71
C ALA A 16 -4.17 23.56 -15.74
N HIS A 17 -5.20 22.81 -15.33
CA HIS A 17 -5.88 21.84 -16.20
C HIS A 17 -7.39 21.95 -16.03
N GLY A 18 -8.06 22.50 -17.04
CA GLY A 18 -9.51 22.73 -17.01
C GLY A 18 -9.94 23.64 -15.86
N ARG A 19 -10.77 23.13 -14.95
CA ARG A 19 -11.24 23.80 -13.73
C ARG A 19 -10.29 23.63 -12.54
N ILE A 20 -9.22 22.84 -12.68
CA ILE A 20 -8.19 22.67 -11.65
C ILE A 20 -7.12 23.77 -11.85
N PRO A 21 -6.90 24.66 -10.86
CA PRO A 21 -5.94 25.75 -10.99
C PRO A 21 -4.49 25.25 -10.89
N ALA A 22 -3.54 26.10 -11.28
CA ALA A 22 -2.13 25.91 -11.00
C ALA A 22 -1.85 26.14 -9.50
N PHE A 23 -0.98 25.32 -8.91
CA PHE A 23 -0.60 25.39 -7.50
C PHE A 23 0.89 25.70 -7.37
N HIS A 24 1.24 26.59 -6.45
CA HIS A 24 2.64 26.97 -6.20
C HIS A 24 3.35 26.00 -5.25
N ASN A 25 2.58 25.31 -4.42
CA ASN A 25 3.06 24.36 -3.42
C ASN A 25 1.97 23.35 -3.04
N ILE A 26 2.38 22.33 -2.28
CA ILE A 26 1.50 21.24 -1.85
C ILE A 26 0.44 21.70 -0.85
N GLU A 27 0.71 22.72 -0.03
CA GLU A 27 -0.25 23.24 0.94
C GLU A 27 -1.45 23.91 0.24
N GLU A 28 -1.21 24.64 -0.84
CA GLU A 28 -2.24 25.26 -1.67
C GLU A 28 -3.11 24.20 -2.36
N GLU A 29 -2.47 23.19 -2.95
CA GLU A 29 -3.16 22.07 -3.59
C GLU A 29 -4.01 21.26 -2.60
N ALA A 30 -3.48 20.99 -1.40
CA ALA A 30 -4.23 20.29 -0.36
C ALA A 30 -5.47 21.08 0.08
N ALA A 31 -5.34 22.40 0.29
CA ALA A 31 -6.45 23.26 0.68
C ALA A 31 -7.58 23.29 -0.39
N PHE A 32 -7.22 23.20 -1.67
CA PHE A 32 -8.19 23.06 -2.75
C PHE A 32 -8.96 21.73 -2.65
N TRP A 33 -8.25 20.61 -2.50
CA TRP A 33 -8.87 19.28 -2.41
C TRP A 33 -9.62 19.01 -1.10
N ASP A 34 -9.33 19.75 -0.02
CA ASP A 34 -10.12 19.70 1.21
C ASP A 34 -11.56 20.22 1.01
N THR A 35 -11.78 21.05 -0.02
CA THR A 35 -13.08 21.69 -0.29
C THR A 35 -13.75 21.24 -1.58
N HIS A 36 -13.02 20.55 -2.48
CA HIS A 36 -13.51 20.12 -3.78
C HIS A 36 -13.49 18.60 -3.92
N SER A 37 -14.55 18.02 -4.48
CA SER A 37 -14.62 16.58 -4.73
C SER A 37 -13.91 16.23 -6.04
N ILE A 38 -13.07 15.20 -6.05
CA ILE A 38 -12.46 14.66 -7.29
C ILE A 38 -13.53 14.29 -8.33
N THR A 39 -14.72 13.88 -7.89
CA THR A 39 -15.82 13.50 -8.76
C THR A 39 -16.28 14.64 -9.66
N ASP A 40 -16.14 15.89 -9.20
CA ASP A 40 -16.55 17.08 -9.95
C ASP A 40 -15.67 17.31 -11.18
N PHE A 41 -14.50 16.68 -11.26
CA PHE A 41 -13.50 16.84 -12.33
C PHE A 41 -13.34 15.57 -13.18
N ILE A 42 -14.22 14.58 -13.05
CA ILE A 42 -14.09 13.29 -13.76
C ILE A 42 -14.11 13.48 -15.28
N GLU A 43 -14.92 14.42 -15.79
CA GLU A 43 -14.98 14.76 -17.21
C GLU A 43 -13.66 15.33 -17.76
N GLU A 44 -12.83 15.91 -16.89
CA GLU A 44 -11.52 16.47 -17.23
C GLU A 44 -10.38 15.46 -16.99
N SER A 45 -10.69 14.32 -16.37
CA SER A 45 -9.75 13.26 -16.07
C SER A 45 -9.59 12.30 -17.25
N THR A 46 -8.38 11.75 -17.41
CA THR A 46 -8.13 10.70 -18.41
C THR A 46 -8.11 9.33 -17.73
N PRO A 47 -8.83 8.33 -18.26
CA PRO A 47 -8.82 6.99 -17.69
C PRO A 47 -7.42 6.39 -17.85
N VAL A 48 -6.76 6.11 -16.73
CA VAL A 48 -5.46 5.43 -16.72
C VAL A 48 -5.67 3.95 -16.41
N LYS A 49 -5.02 3.09 -17.19
CA LYS A 49 -4.97 1.65 -16.90
C LYS A 49 -3.99 1.40 -15.76
N VAL A 50 -4.51 1.25 -14.55
CA VAL A 50 -3.69 0.85 -13.39
C VAL A 50 -3.30 -0.61 -13.56
N THR A 51 -2.00 -0.86 -13.72
CA THR A 51 -1.46 -2.22 -13.65
C THR A 51 -1.03 -2.46 -12.21
N VAL A 52 -1.92 -3.05 -11.41
CA VAL A 52 -1.52 -3.57 -10.11
C VAL A 52 -0.69 -4.83 -10.39
N SER A 53 0.59 -4.81 -10.03
CA SER A 53 1.47 -5.98 -10.17
C SER A 53 0.78 -7.19 -9.56
N LYS A 54 0.66 -8.27 -10.34
CA LYS A 54 0.14 -9.55 -9.86
C LYS A 54 0.99 -9.99 -8.67
N ASN A 55 0.32 -10.48 -7.61
CA ASN A 55 0.86 -11.05 -6.38
C ASN A 55 2.40 -11.08 -6.32
N LEU A 56 3.00 -10.21 -5.51
CA LEU A 56 4.45 -10.15 -5.27
C LEU A 56 5.02 -11.42 -4.57
N SER A 57 4.24 -12.49 -4.48
CA SER A 57 4.59 -13.75 -3.85
C SER A 57 3.76 -14.89 -4.43
N ASP A 58 4.42 -16.02 -4.69
CA ASP A 58 3.77 -17.28 -5.05
C ASP A 58 3.30 -18.03 -3.80
N PRO A 59 2.07 -18.56 -3.77
CA PRO A 59 1.57 -19.34 -2.64
C PRO A 59 2.22 -20.73 -2.58
N LEU A 60 2.62 -21.14 -1.39
CA LEU A 60 3.07 -22.51 -1.09
C LEU A 60 2.02 -23.21 -0.20
N THR A 61 1.44 -24.30 -0.71
CA THR A 61 0.51 -25.13 0.07
C THR A 61 1.29 -26.21 0.81
N VAL A 62 1.26 -26.18 2.15
CA VAL A 62 1.88 -27.17 3.03
C VAL A 62 0.81 -27.97 3.74
N ARG A 63 0.94 -29.30 3.74
CA ARG A 63 0.07 -30.19 4.54
C ARG A 63 0.63 -30.26 5.95
N LEU A 64 -0.24 -29.98 6.92
CA LEU A 64 0.06 -30.08 8.35
C LEU A 64 -1.01 -30.95 8.98
N ASP A 65 -0.61 -31.75 9.96
CA ASP A 65 -1.57 -32.46 10.78
C ASP A 65 -2.42 -31.48 11.60
N PRO A 66 -3.64 -31.87 12.02
CA PRO A 66 -4.58 -30.95 12.68
C PRO A 66 -3.99 -30.28 13.94
N GLU A 67 -3.17 -31.01 14.69
CA GLU A 67 -2.54 -30.54 15.92
C GLU A 67 -1.51 -29.43 15.64
N ASP A 68 -0.63 -29.66 14.67
CA ASP A 68 0.37 -28.69 14.23
C ASP A 68 -0.27 -27.43 13.64
N ARG A 69 -1.34 -27.60 12.87
CA ARG A 69 -2.09 -26.47 12.31
C ARG A 69 -2.73 -25.63 13.42
N ALA A 70 -3.28 -26.27 14.43
CA ALA A 70 -3.87 -25.58 15.58
C ALA A 70 -2.80 -24.84 16.41
N GLU A 71 -1.64 -25.47 16.62
CA GLU A 71 -0.52 -24.85 17.33
C GLU A 71 0.05 -23.64 16.57
N LEU A 72 0.22 -23.75 15.25
CA LEU A 72 0.61 -22.64 14.39
C LEU A 72 -0.37 -21.47 14.52
N ALA A 73 -1.67 -21.75 14.50
CA ALA A 73 -2.70 -20.72 14.63
C ALA A 73 -2.63 -19.99 15.99
N ARG A 74 -2.46 -20.73 17.08
CA ARG A 74 -2.28 -20.14 18.43
C ARG A 74 -1.06 -19.24 18.51
N ARG A 75 0.08 -19.68 17.95
CA ARG A 75 1.33 -18.90 17.93
C ARG A 75 1.24 -17.66 17.05
N ALA A 76 0.51 -17.74 15.94
CA ALA A 76 0.29 -16.60 15.05
C ALA A 76 -0.58 -15.56 15.75
N GLN A 77 -1.66 -16.00 16.40
CA GLN A 77 -2.57 -15.15 17.14
C GLN A 77 -1.87 -14.42 18.30
N SER A 78 -1.03 -15.10 19.09
CA SER A 78 -0.30 -14.45 20.19
C SER A 78 0.69 -13.39 19.70
N LYS A 79 1.07 -13.43 18.43
CA LYS A 79 1.93 -12.44 17.75
C LYS A 79 1.15 -11.40 16.94
N GLY A 80 -0.18 -11.44 16.94
CA GLY A 80 -1.03 -10.51 16.19
C GLY A 80 -0.94 -10.66 14.66
N VAL A 81 -0.54 -11.84 14.17
CA VAL A 81 -0.37 -12.11 12.73
C VAL A 81 -1.18 -13.33 12.29
N GLY A 82 -1.42 -13.45 10.99
CA GLY A 82 -2.04 -14.65 10.41
C GLY A 82 -1.06 -15.84 10.34
N PRO A 83 -1.56 -17.10 10.32
CA PRO A 83 -0.73 -18.30 10.23
C PRO A 83 0.24 -18.28 9.04
N SER A 84 -0.22 -17.89 7.85
CA SER A 84 0.62 -17.79 6.65
C SER A 84 1.74 -16.75 6.78
N THR A 85 1.46 -15.64 7.48
CA THR A 85 2.47 -14.61 7.77
C THR A 85 3.53 -15.15 8.71
N LEU A 86 3.13 -15.87 9.77
CA LEU A 86 4.06 -16.49 10.70
C LEU A 86 4.96 -17.52 10.01
N VAL A 87 4.38 -18.41 9.20
CA VAL A 87 5.16 -19.40 8.42
C VAL A 87 6.15 -18.70 7.49
N ARG A 88 5.71 -17.65 6.78
CA ARG A 88 6.60 -16.87 5.90
C ARG A 88 7.78 -16.26 6.67
N MET A 89 7.54 -15.75 7.88
CA MET A 89 8.62 -15.21 8.71
C MET A 89 9.63 -16.28 9.10
N TRP A 90 9.16 -17.44 9.59
CA TRP A 90 10.05 -18.56 9.96
C TRP A 90 10.83 -19.11 8.77
N VAL A 91 10.21 -19.30 7.61
CA VAL A 91 10.92 -19.73 6.39
C VAL A 91 12.04 -18.76 6.04
N LYS A 92 11.77 -17.44 6.08
CA LYS A 92 12.81 -16.42 5.81
C LYS A 92 13.91 -16.40 6.86
N GLU A 93 13.58 -16.68 8.12
CA GLU A 93 14.55 -16.77 9.21
C GLU A 93 15.48 -17.97 9.01
N HIS A 94 14.93 -19.16 8.74
CA HIS A 94 15.71 -20.37 8.49
C HIS A 94 16.60 -20.24 7.25
N LEU A 95 16.08 -19.72 6.13
CA LEU A 95 16.89 -19.50 4.92
C LEU A 95 18.08 -18.55 5.13
N LYS A 96 18.00 -17.63 6.10
CA LYS A 96 19.12 -16.76 6.45
C LYS A 96 20.15 -17.43 7.34
N GLN A 97 19.77 -18.47 8.08
CA GLN A 97 20.68 -19.20 8.99
C GLN A 97 21.49 -20.27 8.26
N GLU A 98 20.99 -20.76 7.13
CA GLU A 98 21.68 -21.75 6.27
C GLU A 98 22.64 -21.13 5.24
N ALA A 99 22.65 -19.80 5.13
CA ALA A 99 23.52 -19.02 4.23
C ALA A 99 24.75 -18.50 4.97
#